data_AF-A0AAJ6K5G3-F1
#
_entry.id   AF-A0AAJ6K5G3-F1
#
_cell.length_a   1.000
_cell.length_b   1.000
_cell.length_c   1.000
_cell.angle_alpha   90.00
_cell.angle_beta   90.00
_cell.angle_gamma   90.00
#
_symmetry.space_group_name_H-M   'P 1'
#
loop_
_entity.id
_entity.type
_entity.pdbx_description
1 polymer ?
#
loop_
_entity_poly.entity_id
_entity_poly.type
_entity_poly.pdbx_seq_one_letter_code
_entity_poly.pdbx_strand_id
1 'polypeptide(L)'
;MVTARTFPFSPRSATALRVGDLVPVQGESGRWSCLQVLELQPRVRVNLVVGILDWRADGPPSPETVSGVAPLERAATRIEVFTEGGLQVVGSVPPSDAGQETWFGPAYIGKRTHVWGWMAAIRLARGYADTGMLPYRSSGPAGEGGPTVSPPGGR
;
A
#
# COMPACT_ATOMS: atom_id res chain seq x y z
N MET A 1 12.34 -0.27 25.34
CA MET A 1 13.42 -0.84 24.51
C MET A 1 12.83 -1.23 23.16
N VAL A 2 13.33 -0.65 22.05
CA VAL A 2 12.92 -1.09 20.71
C VAL A 2 13.78 -2.30 20.37
N THR A 3 13.20 -3.50 20.38
CA THR A 3 13.90 -4.69 19.88
C THR A 3 14.19 -4.47 18.40
N ALA A 4 15.48 -4.50 18.04
CA ALA A 4 15.93 -4.51 16.65
C ALA A 4 15.31 -5.74 15.96
N ARG A 5 14.62 -5.53 14.84
CA ARG A 5 14.03 -6.62 14.06
C ARG A 5 15.07 -7.13 13.08
N THR A 6 15.23 -8.45 13.02
CA THR A 6 16.07 -9.11 12.02
C THR A 6 15.27 -9.27 10.74
N PHE A 7 15.83 -8.83 9.61
CA PHE A 7 15.27 -9.01 8.27
C PHE A 7 16.17 -9.96 7.47
N PRO A 8 15.63 -10.71 6.49
CA PRO A 8 14.20 -10.83 6.18
C PRO A 8 13.46 -11.72 7.19
N PHE A 9 12.14 -11.54 7.32
CA PHE A 9 11.29 -12.47 8.07
C PHE A 9 9.92 -12.67 7.42
N SER A 10 9.30 -13.83 7.65
CA SER A 10 7.93 -14.12 7.20
C SER A 10 6.97 -14.09 8.38
N PRO A 11 6.12 -13.05 8.52
CA PRO A 11 5.19 -12.94 9.63
C PRO A 11 4.03 -13.92 9.49
N ARG A 12 3.66 -14.57 10.60
CA ARG A 12 2.48 -15.44 10.70
C ARG A 12 1.26 -14.75 11.33
N SER A 13 1.43 -13.50 11.76
CA SER A 13 0.41 -12.69 12.44
C SER A 13 0.70 -11.21 12.21
N ALA A 14 -0.35 -10.40 12.05
CA ALA A 14 -0.25 -8.95 11.92
C ALA A 14 0.39 -8.29 13.16
N THR A 15 0.40 -8.97 14.31
CA THR A 15 1.10 -8.50 15.51
C THR A 15 2.63 -8.53 15.38
N ALA A 16 3.18 -9.25 14.41
CA ALA A 16 4.61 -9.25 14.11
C ALA A 16 5.01 -8.12 13.14
N LEU A 17 4.03 -7.48 12.52
CA LEU A 17 4.22 -6.39 11.58
C LEU A 17 4.33 -5.05 12.30
N ARG A 18 4.89 -4.07 11.61
CA ARG A 18 4.83 -2.65 11.95
C ARG A 18 4.41 -1.86 10.73
N VAL A 19 3.78 -0.72 10.96
CA VAL A 19 3.61 0.31 9.93
C VAL A 19 4.99 0.65 9.35
N GLY A 20 5.08 0.76 8.03
CA GLY A 20 6.30 1.01 7.28
C GLY A 20 7.05 -0.24 6.84
N ASP A 21 6.59 -1.44 7.19
CA ASP A 21 7.21 -2.69 6.74
C ASP A 21 7.16 -2.84 5.22
N LEU A 22 8.31 -3.19 4.64
CA LEU A 22 8.51 -3.32 3.21
C LEU A 22 8.43 -4.77 2.78
N VAL A 23 7.52 -5.03 1.85
CA VAL A 23 7.20 -6.35 1.34
C VAL A 23 7.47 -6.36 -0.16
N PRO A 24 8.59 -6.92 -0.61
CA PRO A 24 9.00 -6.88 -2.00
C PRO A 24 8.18 -7.89 -2.80
N VAL A 25 7.80 -7.51 -4.02
CA VAL A 25 7.08 -8.38 -4.94
C VAL A 25 7.74 -8.31 -6.31
N GLN A 26 8.31 -9.43 -6.75
CA GLN A 26 8.92 -9.56 -8.07
C GLN A 26 7.86 -9.97 -9.10
N GLY A 27 7.82 -9.27 -10.23
CA GLY A 27 7.01 -9.64 -11.40
C GLY A 27 7.68 -10.72 -12.24
N GLU A 28 7.00 -11.15 -13.31
CA GLU A 28 7.51 -12.20 -14.22
C GLU A 28 8.67 -11.70 -15.08
N SER A 29 8.75 -10.39 -15.33
CA SER A 29 9.88 -9.74 -16.02
C SER A 29 11.17 -9.70 -15.19
N GLY A 30 11.13 -10.11 -13.93
CA GLY A 30 12.24 -10.01 -12.98
C GLY A 30 12.36 -8.65 -12.30
N ARG A 31 11.59 -7.64 -12.72
CA ARG A 31 11.52 -6.34 -12.04
C ARG A 31 10.77 -6.45 -10.71
N TRP A 32 11.07 -5.53 -9.82
CA TRP A 32 10.52 -5.48 -8.47
C TRP A 32 9.56 -4.31 -8.30
N SER A 33 8.53 -4.54 -7.49
CA SER A 33 7.70 -3.53 -6.85
C SER A 33 7.75 -3.71 -5.34
N CYS A 34 7.13 -2.78 -4.61
CA CYS A 34 7.06 -2.85 -3.16
C CYS A 34 5.64 -2.61 -2.66
N LEU A 35 5.14 -3.55 -1.86
CA LEU A 35 4.05 -3.30 -0.94
C LEU A 35 4.61 -2.72 0.36
N GLN A 36 3.98 -1.70 0.90
CA GLN A 36 4.28 -1.19 2.24
C GLN A 36 3.09 -1.45 3.17
N VAL A 37 3.35 -1.87 4.41
CA VAL A 37 2.32 -1.93 5.46
C VAL A 37 2.01 -0.52 5.92
N LEU A 38 0.76 -0.09 5.74
CA LEU A 38 0.34 1.29 6.01
C LEU A 38 -0.46 1.40 7.29
N GLU A 39 -1.31 0.40 7.58
CA GLU A 39 -2.14 0.39 8.79
C GLU A 39 -2.31 -1.05 9.30
N LEU A 40 -2.47 -1.19 10.61
CA LEU A 40 -2.73 -2.46 11.28
C LEU A 40 -4.03 -2.34 12.06
N GLN A 41 -4.92 -3.33 11.93
CA GLN A 41 -6.18 -3.31 12.65
C GLN A 41 -5.94 -3.60 14.15
N PRO A 42 -6.39 -2.72 15.06
CA PRO A 42 -6.23 -2.96 16.49
C PRO A 42 -6.91 -4.26 16.93
N ARG A 43 -6.22 -5.05 17.75
CA ARG A 43 -6.70 -6.33 18.33
C ARG A 43 -7.05 -7.43 17.32
N VAL A 44 -6.79 -7.22 16.02
CA VAL A 44 -7.01 -8.22 14.98
C VAL A 44 -5.65 -8.67 14.44
N ARG A 45 -5.45 -9.99 14.40
CA ARG A 45 -4.14 -10.60 14.07
C ARG A 45 -3.96 -10.94 12.60
N VAL A 46 -4.99 -10.72 11.79
CA VAL A 46 -5.02 -11.16 10.39
C VAL A 46 -5.17 -10.01 9.39
N ASN A 47 -5.71 -8.86 9.80
CA ASN A 47 -6.03 -7.77 8.89
C ASN A 47 -4.97 -6.66 8.92
N LEU A 48 -4.68 -6.14 7.73
CA LEU A 48 -3.73 -5.05 7.51
C LEU A 48 -4.16 -4.24 6.29
N VAL A 49 -3.73 -2.98 6.22
CA VAL A 49 -3.76 -2.18 4.99
C VAL A 49 -2.35 -2.17 4.43
N VAL A 50 -2.23 -2.51 3.15
CA VAL A 50 -0.99 -2.36 2.38
C VAL A 50 -1.20 -1.35 1.27
N GLY A 51 -0.13 -0.74 0.80
CA GLY A 51 -0.14 0.06 -0.42
C GLY A 51 0.93 -0.36 -1.38
N ILE A 52 0.62 -0.29 -2.68
CA ILE A 52 1.61 -0.46 -3.74
C ILE A 52 2.33 0.88 -3.88
N LEU A 53 3.64 0.91 -3.63
CA LEU A 53 4.43 2.14 -3.76
C LEU A 53 4.63 2.51 -5.23
N ASP A 54 4.72 3.82 -5.53
CA ASP A 54 5.15 4.32 -6.84
C ASP A 54 6.66 4.14 -7.05
N TRP A 55 7.12 2.89 -6.90
CA TRP A 55 8.51 2.50 -6.94
C TRP A 55 8.69 1.17 -7.66
N ARG A 56 9.68 1.13 -8.55
CA ARG A 56 10.10 -0.06 -9.30
C ARG A 56 11.60 -0.04 -9.54
N ALA A 57 12.22 -1.21 -9.50
CA ALA A 57 13.64 -1.35 -9.81
C ALA A 57 13.96 -2.74 -10.35
N ASP A 58 15.20 -2.93 -10.80
CA ASP A 58 15.70 -4.22 -11.27
C ASP A 58 16.27 -5.09 -10.13
N GLY A 59 16.32 -4.54 -8.92
CA GLY A 59 16.67 -5.24 -7.67
C GLY A 59 15.61 -5.02 -6.58
N PRO A 60 15.69 -5.76 -5.45
CA PRO A 60 14.73 -5.64 -4.37
C PRO A 60 14.76 -4.26 -3.71
N PRO A 61 13.64 -3.80 -3.13
CA PRO A 61 13.57 -2.53 -2.40
C PRO A 61 14.44 -2.55 -1.16
N SER A 62 14.98 -1.39 -0.81
CA SER A 62 15.66 -1.13 0.46
C SER A 62 15.05 0.13 1.09
N PRO A 63 15.18 0.34 2.41
CA PRO A 63 14.67 1.54 3.07
C PRO A 63 15.11 2.83 2.39
N GLU A 64 16.34 2.88 1.87
CA GLU A 64 16.92 4.04 1.21
C GLU A 64 16.25 4.33 -0.14
N THR A 65 15.89 3.30 -0.91
CA THR A 65 15.32 3.48 -2.26
C THR A 65 13.83 3.77 -2.24
N VAL A 66 13.12 3.40 -1.17
CA VAL A 66 11.67 3.61 -1.02
C VAL A 66 11.29 4.76 -0.08
N SER A 67 12.26 5.36 0.61
CA SER A 67 12.02 6.47 1.54
C SER A 67 11.30 7.63 0.83
N GLY A 68 10.18 8.09 1.42
CA GLY A 68 9.39 9.19 0.88
C GLY A 68 8.53 8.83 -0.36
N VAL A 69 8.56 7.59 -0.85
CA VAL A 69 7.71 7.18 -1.98
C VAL A 69 6.24 7.10 -1.53
N ALA A 70 5.35 7.67 -2.36
CA ALA A 70 3.92 7.62 -2.12
C ALA A 70 3.30 6.26 -2.51
N PRO A 71 2.34 5.73 -1.73
CA PRO A 71 1.52 4.64 -2.20
C PRO A 71 0.60 5.12 -3.34
N LEU A 72 0.61 4.39 -4.45
CA LEU A 72 -0.29 4.60 -5.59
C LEU A 72 -1.73 4.24 -5.27
N GLU A 73 -1.89 3.11 -4.59
CA GLU A 73 -3.17 2.53 -4.20
C GLU A 73 -3.03 1.89 -2.83
N ARG A 74 -4.12 1.90 -2.05
CA ARG A 74 -4.20 1.31 -0.72
C ARG A 74 -5.27 0.23 -0.71
N ALA A 75 -5.03 -0.85 0.00
CA ALA A 75 -6.05 -1.86 0.19
C ALA A 75 -5.95 -2.58 1.54
N ALA A 76 -7.13 -2.81 2.14
CA ALA A 76 -7.29 -3.79 3.18
C ALA A 76 -7.10 -5.20 2.58
N THR A 77 -6.21 -5.96 3.21
CA THR A 77 -5.89 -7.36 2.86
C THR A 77 -5.66 -8.15 4.14
N ARG A 78 -5.13 -9.36 4.02
CA ARG A 78 -4.93 -10.27 5.14
C ARG A 78 -3.53 -10.90 5.17
N ILE A 79 -3.14 -11.41 6.33
CA ILE A 79 -1.83 -12.00 6.64
C ILE A 79 -1.43 -13.15 5.70
N GLU A 80 -2.40 -13.74 5.03
CA GLU A 80 -2.26 -14.78 4.00
C GLU A 80 -1.33 -14.34 2.85
N VAL A 81 -1.12 -13.03 2.62
CA VAL A 81 -0.06 -12.55 1.70
C VAL A 81 1.33 -13.10 2.06
N PHE A 82 1.58 -13.36 3.35
CA PHE A 82 2.83 -13.93 3.85
C PHE A 82 2.73 -15.45 4.04
N THR A 83 1.68 -15.94 4.72
CA THR A 83 1.59 -17.36 5.11
C THR A 83 1.25 -18.29 3.96
N GLU A 84 0.44 -17.83 2.99
CA GLU A 84 0.06 -18.59 1.80
C GLU A 84 0.78 -18.06 0.56
N GLY A 85 0.90 -16.73 0.45
CA GLY A 85 1.59 -16.06 -0.65
C GLY A 85 3.12 -16.12 -0.62
N GLY A 86 3.70 -16.56 0.51
CA GLY A 86 5.14 -16.75 0.65
C GLY A 86 5.96 -15.45 0.70
N LEU A 87 5.33 -14.29 0.83
CA LEU A 87 6.04 -13.02 0.92
C LEU A 87 6.78 -12.87 2.26
N GLN A 88 7.74 -11.96 2.28
CA GLN A 88 8.58 -11.65 3.44
C GLN A 88 8.67 -10.14 3.64
N VAL A 89 8.93 -9.72 4.87
CA VAL A 89 9.35 -8.35 5.16
C VAL A 89 10.86 -8.28 5.05
N VAL A 90 11.39 -7.33 4.28
CA VAL A 90 12.85 -7.18 4.01
C VAL A 90 13.46 -5.93 4.62
N GLY A 91 12.63 -5.01 5.07
CA GLY A 91 13.07 -3.76 5.70
C GLY A 91 11.88 -2.98 6.21
N SER A 92 12.14 -1.77 6.70
CA SER A 92 11.10 -0.89 7.17
C SER A 92 11.56 0.56 7.08
N VAL A 93 10.68 1.43 6.58
CA VAL A 93 10.84 2.89 6.56
C VAL A 93 9.48 3.50 6.82
N PRO A 94 9.37 4.65 7.54
CA PRO A 94 8.10 5.33 7.70
C PRO A 94 7.41 5.58 6.34
N PRO A 95 6.08 5.35 6.23
CA PRO A 95 5.33 5.76 5.05
C PRO A 95 5.48 7.25 4.78
N SER A 96 5.39 7.65 3.51
CA SER A 96 5.42 9.07 3.13
C SER A 96 4.28 9.88 3.74
N ASP A 97 3.16 9.23 4.07
CA ASP A 97 2.02 9.79 4.78
C ASP A 97 1.95 9.35 6.25
N ALA A 98 3.11 9.11 6.88
CA ALA A 98 3.22 8.73 8.28
C ALA A 98 2.50 9.72 9.21
N GLY A 99 1.96 9.23 10.32
CA GLY A 99 1.17 9.99 11.28
C GLY A 99 -0.33 10.05 10.94
N GLN A 100 -0.76 9.49 9.81
CA GLN A 100 -2.17 9.38 9.42
C GLN A 100 -2.72 7.96 9.61
N GLU A 101 -2.00 7.09 10.32
CA GLU A 101 -2.37 5.70 10.51
C GLU A 101 -3.49 5.59 11.53
N THR A 102 -4.73 5.53 11.05
CA THR A 102 -5.88 5.22 11.91
C THR A 102 -6.84 4.36 11.13
N TRP A 103 -6.92 3.09 11.53
CA TRP A 103 -7.83 2.11 10.96
C TRP A 103 -9.27 2.66 10.95
N PHE A 104 -9.73 3.15 9.79
CA PHE A 104 -11.01 3.85 9.60
C PHE A 104 -11.28 5.05 10.54
N GLY A 105 -10.26 5.86 10.86
CA GLY A 105 -10.42 7.09 11.67
C GLY A 105 -10.85 8.33 10.87
N PRO A 106 -11.14 9.48 11.51
CA PRO A 106 -11.52 10.71 10.80
C PRO A 106 -10.42 11.30 9.89
N ALA A 107 -9.14 10.89 10.07
CA ALA A 107 -8.04 11.20 9.15
C ALA A 107 -8.17 10.51 7.77
N TYR A 108 -9.19 9.66 7.58
CA TYR A 108 -9.47 8.93 6.34
C TYR A 108 -10.23 9.75 5.29
N ILE A 109 -10.67 10.98 5.63
CA ILE A 109 -11.40 11.85 4.71
C ILE A 109 -10.52 12.13 3.48
N GLY A 110 -10.95 11.64 2.32
CA GLY A 110 -10.26 11.82 1.02
C GLY A 110 -9.41 10.65 0.55
N LYS A 111 -9.16 9.62 1.38
CA LYS A 111 -8.41 8.42 0.97
C LYS A 111 -9.35 7.27 0.60
N ARG A 112 -9.21 6.74 -0.62
CA ARG A 112 -9.92 5.53 -1.04
C ARG A 112 -9.05 4.33 -0.68
N THR A 113 -9.61 3.39 0.08
CA THR A 113 -8.98 2.11 0.38
C THR A 113 -9.82 1.00 -0.21
N HIS A 114 -9.21 0.22 -1.10
CA HIS A 114 -9.82 -0.95 -1.70
C HIS A 114 -9.87 -2.12 -0.70
N VAL A 115 -10.64 -3.15 -1.03
CA VAL A 115 -10.54 -4.45 -0.37
C VAL A 115 -9.99 -5.43 -1.38
N TRP A 116 -8.80 -5.97 -1.12
CA TRP A 116 -8.18 -6.99 -1.95
C TRP A 116 -8.08 -8.28 -1.16
N GLY A 117 -8.54 -9.38 -1.76
CA GLY A 117 -8.08 -10.70 -1.30
C GLY A 117 -6.55 -10.77 -1.41
N TRP A 118 -5.91 -11.58 -0.56
CA TRP A 118 -4.45 -11.65 -0.50
C TRP A 118 -3.81 -11.96 -1.87
N MET A 119 -4.41 -12.86 -2.65
CA MET A 119 -3.97 -13.16 -4.02
C MET A 119 -4.03 -11.95 -4.94
N ALA A 120 -5.07 -11.11 -4.79
CA ALA A 120 -5.22 -9.91 -5.60
C ALA A 120 -4.15 -8.86 -5.26
N ALA A 121 -3.79 -8.72 -3.98
CA ALA A 121 -2.69 -7.83 -3.58
C ALA A 121 -1.36 -8.24 -4.23
N ILE A 122 -1.03 -9.53 -4.22
CA ILE A 122 0.17 -10.07 -4.87
C ILE A 122 0.10 -9.87 -6.39
N ARG A 123 -1.02 -10.25 -7.02
CA ARG A 123 -1.20 -10.14 -8.47
C ARG A 123 -1.06 -8.70 -8.97
N LEU A 124 -1.66 -7.74 -8.26
CA LEU A 124 -1.59 -6.33 -8.64
C LEU A 124 -0.18 -5.76 -8.48
N ALA A 125 0.52 -6.11 -7.38
CA ALA A 125 1.90 -5.71 -7.19
C ALA A 125 2.83 -6.31 -8.28
N ARG A 126 2.67 -7.58 -8.62
CA ARG A 126 3.38 -8.22 -9.75
C ARG A 126 3.10 -7.51 -11.08
N GLY A 127 1.83 -7.27 -11.39
CA GLY A 127 1.44 -6.56 -12.59
C GLY A 127 2.03 -5.15 -12.67
N TYR A 128 2.10 -4.43 -11.54
CA TYR A 128 2.76 -3.13 -11.47
C TYR A 128 4.28 -3.25 -11.64
N ALA A 129 4.93 -4.25 -11.03
CA ALA A 129 6.35 -4.53 -11.22
C ALA A 129 6.69 -4.71 -12.70
N ASP A 130 5.86 -5.44 -13.45
CA ASP A 130 6.06 -5.72 -14.87
C ASP A 130 5.71 -4.53 -15.77
N THR A 131 4.54 -3.92 -15.58
CA THR A 131 3.99 -2.94 -16.52
C THR A 131 4.21 -1.49 -16.11
N GLY A 132 4.40 -1.21 -14.82
CA GLY A 132 4.35 0.15 -14.26
C GLY A 132 2.96 0.75 -14.21
N MET A 133 1.94 -0.02 -14.52
CA MET A 133 0.55 0.42 -14.54
C MET A 133 -0.27 -0.42 -13.58
N LEU A 134 -1.13 0.25 -12.81
CA LEU A 134 -2.18 -0.43 -12.08
C LEU A 134 -3.40 -0.54 -12.99
N PRO A 135 -4.08 -1.71 -13.04
CA PRO A 135 -5.18 -1.93 -13.98
C PRO A 135 -6.41 -1.04 -13.74
N TYR A 136 -6.44 -0.28 -12.63
CA TYR A 136 -7.54 0.59 -12.23
C TYR A 136 -7.20 2.08 -12.21
N ARG A 137 -6.02 2.49 -12.72
CA ARG A 137 -5.67 3.91 -12.85
C ARG A 137 -6.54 4.56 -13.93
N SER A 138 -7.76 4.95 -13.55
CA SER A 138 -8.56 5.91 -14.29
C SER A 138 -7.91 7.27 -14.14
N SER A 139 -7.39 7.79 -15.25
CA SER A 139 -6.88 9.15 -15.35
C SER A 139 -8.00 10.13 -15.03
N GLY A 140 -7.79 11.02 -14.07
CA GLY A 140 -8.62 12.19 -13.85
C GLY A 140 -8.04 13.07 -12.73
N PRO A 141 -7.65 14.33 -12.99
CA PRO A 141 -7.15 15.21 -11.95
C PRO A 141 -8.29 15.54 -10.97
N ALA A 142 -7.95 15.65 -9.69
CA ALA A 142 -8.75 16.43 -8.76
C ALA A 142 -8.62 17.91 -9.16
N GLY A 143 -9.51 18.37 -10.04
CA GLY A 143 -9.51 19.73 -10.56
C GLY A 143 -10.94 20.23 -10.77
N GLU A 144 -11.36 21.11 -9.87
CA GLU A 144 -12.33 22.19 -10.06
C GLU A 144 -13.55 21.92 -10.97
N GLY A 145 -14.67 21.64 -10.33
CA GLY A 145 -16.00 21.76 -10.92
C GLY A 145 -16.96 22.30 -9.86
N GLY A 146 -16.78 23.55 -9.44
CA GLY A 146 -17.82 24.24 -8.68
C GLY A 146 -19.10 24.31 -9.53
N PRO A 147 -20.30 24.06 -8.98
CA PRO A 147 -21.52 24.21 -9.76
C PRO A 147 -21.75 25.69 -10.06
N THR A 148 -21.56 26.08 -11.33
CA THR A 148 -22.03 27.36 -11.86
C THR A 148 -23.56 27.35 -11.84
N VAL A 149 -24.15 27.92 -10.80
CA VAL A 149 -25.59 28.25 -10.78
C VAL A 149 -25.77 29.52 -11.61
N SER A 150 -26.35 29.37 -12.82
CA SER A 150 -26.91 30.50 -13.56
C SER A 150 -28.30 30.85 -13.02
N PRO A 151 -28.67 32.13 -12.89
CA PRO A 151 -30.00 32.51 -12.43
C PRO A 151 -31.03 32.28 -13.55
N PRO A 152 -32.27 31.83 -13.24
CA PRO A 152 -33.33 31.83 -14.24
C PRO A 152 -33.74 33.28 -14.53
N GLY A 153 -33.52 33.69 -15.77
CA GLY A 153 -34.02 34.94 -16.33
C GLY A 153 -35.55 34.95 -16.36
N GLY A 154 -36.13 36.06 -15.96
CA GLY A 154 -37.57 36.26 -15.89
C GLY A 154 -38.24 36.32 -17.25
N ARG A 155 -39.53 35.97 -17.23
CA ARG A 155 -40.60 36.56 -18.02
C ARG A 155 -41.86 36.58 -17.16
#